data_AF-A0A1F9AUP0-F1
#
_entry.id   AF-A0A1F9AUP0-F1
#
_cell.length_a   1.000
_cell.length_b   1.000
_cell.length_c   1.000
_cell.angle_alpha   90.00
_cell.angle_beta   90.00
_cell.angle_gamma   90.00
#
_symmetry.space_group_name_H-M   'P 1'
#
loop_
_entity.id
_entity.type
_entity.pdbx_description
1 polymer ?
#
loop_
_entity_poly.entity_id
_entity_poly.type
_entity_poly.pdbx_seq_one_letter_code
_entity_poly.pdbx_strand_id
1 'polypeptide(L)'
;MEKPLSLHFDEIRGMNKKSQVKNFQCVEGWGLDNQQWEGVHLKEIFSKIKINPKAEFVTFYSTGGKYKDSLSIQEALEPDTMLAYKLNAKNLAPENGFPLRLVIPRMYGYKGVKWVERIVFTEKQEIGYWEQRGYSVDGSIPGLKGKTGLTNPRVGKKTFQKAVGVPENQKGPFITDIS
;
A
#
# COMPACT_ATOMS: atom_id res chain seq x y z
N MET A 1 -22.78 8.55 -1.98
CA MET A 1 -21.70 8.69 -0.99
C MET A 1 -21.97 9.96 -0.20
N GLU A 2 -21.88 9.91 1.12
CA GLU A 2 -21.66 11.14 1.91
C GLU A 2 -20.24 11.65 1.59
N LYS A 3 -20.01 12.96 1.74
CA LYS A 3 -18.85 13.71 1.18
C LYS A 3 -17.49 12.97 1.25
N PRO A 4 -16.65 13.08 0.21
CA PRO A 4 -15.30 12.53 0.24
C PRO A 4 -14.51 13.14 1.40
N LEU A 5 -13.71 12.29 2.08
CA LEU A 5 -12.77 12.73 3.10
C LEU A 5 -11.44 13.08 2.44
N SER A 6 -11.01 14.33 2.57
CA SER A 6 -9.68 14.77 2.14
C SER A 6 -8.80 14.95 3.37
N LEU A 7 -7.61 14.35 3.35
CA LEU A 7 -6.64 14.42 4.44
C LEU A 7 -5.34 14.99 3.90
N HIS A 8 -4.84 16.05 4.53
CA HIS A 8 -3.49 16.51 4.32
C HIS A 8 -2.49 15.50 4.88
N PHE A 9 -1.30 15.44 4.30
CA PHE A 9 -0.26 14.52 4.75
C PHE A 9 0.07 14.70 6.25
N ASP A 10 0.05 15.95 6.73
CA ASP A 10 0.29 16.25 8.15
C ASP A 10 -0.81 15.73 9.07
N GLU A 11 -2.06 15.68 8.61
CA GLU A 11 -3.16 15.10 9.37
C GLU A 11 -2.98 13.59 9.52
N ILE A 12 -2.50 12.91 8.46
CA ILE A 12 -2.15 11.48 8.51
C ILE A 12 -1.00 11.25 9.49
N ARG A 13 0.04 12.08 9.45
CA ARG A 13 1.17 12.00 10.41
C ARG A 13 0.74 12.27 11.86
N GLY A 14 -0.33 13.04 12.05
CA GLY A 14 -0.92 13.32 13.36
C GLY A 14 -1.83 12.20 13.90
N MET A 15 -2.15 11.18 13.11
CA MET A 15 -2.95 10.03 13.58
C MET A 15 -2.11 9.07 14.46
N ASN A 16 -2.75 8.04 14.99
CA ASN A 16 -2.10 7.01 15.82
C ASN A 16 -1.05 6.23 15.00
N LYS A 17 0.20 6.67 15.13
CA LYS A 17 1.34 6.03 14.49
C LYS A 17 1.47 4.56 14.92
N LYS A 18 1.67 3.69 13.94
CA LYS A 18 2.05 2.29 14.14
C LYS A 18 3.42 2.02 13.51
N SER A 19 4.18 1.14 14.15
CA SER A 19 5.44 0.63 13.63
C SER A 19 5.37 -0.88 13.55
N GLN A 20 5.88 -1.45 12.46
CA GLN A 20 5.98 -2.88 12.29
C GLN A 20 7.26 -3.24 11.55
N VAL A 21 7.87 -4.36 11.95
CA VAL A 21 9.01 -4.94 11.24
C VAL A 21 8.48 -6.10 10.40
N LYS A 22 8.61 -5.99 9.08
CA LYS A 22 8.11 -6.97 8.12
C LYS A 22 9.11 -7.12 6.98
N ASN A 23 9.16 -8.29 6.36
CA ASN A 23 9.94 -8.48 5.15
C ASN A 23 9.20 -7.87 3.96
N PHE A 24 9.94 -7.46 2.94
CA PHE A 24 9.43 -7.01 1.66
C PHE A 24 9.81 -8.03 0.59
N GLN A 25 8.84 -8.52 -0.17
CA GLN A 25 9.07 -9.51 -1.23
C GLN A 25 8.68 -8.94 -2.59
N CYS A 26 9.60 -8.97 -3.56
CA CYS A 26 9.29 -8.75 -4.96
C CYS A 26 8.92 -10.09 -5.62
N VAL A 27 7.99 -10.02 -6.58
CA VAL A 27 7.59 -11.17 -7.40
C VAL A 27 8.72 -11.67 -8.31
N GLU A 28 9.71 -10.83 -8.59
CA GLU A 28 10.93 -11.17 -9.33
C GLU A 28 11.91 -12.05 -8.52
N GLY A 29 11.52 -12.48 -7.32
CA GLY A 29 12.27 -13.44 -6.50
C GLY A 29 13.32 -12.81 -5.57
N TRP A 30 13.48 -11.49 -5.58
CA TRP A 30 14.28 -10.75 -4.60
C TRP A 30 13.40 -10.15 -3.51
N GLY A 31 14.03 -9.69 -2.43
CA GLY A 31 13.34 -9.01 -1.34
C GLY A 31 14.30 -8.59 -0.24
N LEU A 32 13.76 -7.98 0.80
CA LEU A 32 14.51 -7.39 1.89
C LEU A 32 13.91 -7.80 3.23
N ASP A 33 14.75 -8.32 4.12
CA ASP A 33 14.32 -8.71 5.45
C ASP A 33 14.27 -7.50 6.41
N ASN A 34 13.48 -7.64 7.47
CA ASN A 34 13.46 -6.73 8.63
C ASN A 34 13.21 -5.24 8.29
N GLN A 35 12.33 -4.97 7.33
CA GLN A 35 11.96 -3.59 7.01
C GLN A 35 11.05 -3.02 8.09
N GLN A 36 11.53 -1.99 8.78
CA GLN A 36 10.78 -1.29 9.80
C GLN A 36 9.91 -0.20 9.14
N TRP A 37 8.65 -0.53 8.91
CA TRP A 37 7.66 0.41 8.39
C TRP A 37 7.04 1.20 9.54
N GLU A 38 6.79 2.48 9.28
CA GLU A 38 6.07 3.38 10.18
C GLU A 38 5.01 4.17 9.40
N GLY A 39 3.79 4.20 9.94
CA GLY A 39 2.62 4.69 9.23
C GLY A 39 1.34 4.67 10.06
N VAL A 40 0.21 4.69 9.36
CA VAL A 40 -1.14 4.54 9.95
C VAL A 40 -1.80 3.30 9.35
N HIS A 41 -2.37 2.44 10.20
CA HIS A 41 -3.13 1.29 9.72
C HIS A 41 -4.38 1.75 8.97
N LEU A 42 -4.69 1.10 7.85
CA LEU A 42 -5.84 1.48 7.05
C LEU A 42 -7.15 1.40 7.82
N LYS A 43 -7.29 0.44 8.73
CA LYS A 43 -8.44 0.32 9.64
C LYS A 43 -8.73 1.62 10.40
N GLU A 44 -7.69 2.33 10.83
CA GLU A 44 -7.87 3.58 11.57
C GLU A 44 -8.32 4.72 10.66
N ILE A 45 -7.77 4.82 9.45
CA ILE A 45 -8.21 5.79 8.43
C ILE A 45 -9.67 5.51 8.05
N PHE A 46 -10.00 4.25 7.78
CA PHE A 46 -11.31 3.83 7.32
C PHE A 46 -12.39 3.97 8.41
N SER A 47 -12.00 3.98 9.70
CA SER A 47 -12.93 4.26 10.79
C SER A 47 -13.49 5.70 10.77
N LYS A 48 -12.85 6.62 10.04
CA LYS A 48 -13.26 8.03 9.92
C LYS A 48 -14.27 8.28 8.80
N ILE A 49 -14.58 7.26 8.01
CA ILE A 49 -15.47 7.36 6.86
C ILE A 49 -16.60 6.34 6.96
N LYS A 50 -17.74 6.67 6.36
CA LYS A 50 -18.86 5.75 6.22
C LYS A 50 -18.76 5.07 4.87
N ILE A 51 -18.18 3.88 4.85
CA ILE A 51 -18.06 3.07 3.63
C ILE A 51 -19.46 2.64 3.19
N ASN A 52 -19.73 2.76 1.88
CA ASN A 52 -20.97 2.24 1.30
C ASN A 52 -21.08 0.72 1.59
N PRO A 53 -22.18 0.23 2.18
CA PRO A 53 -22.34 -1.20 2.47
C PRO A 53 -22.24 -2.13 1.25
N LYS A 54 -22.43 -1.60 0.04
CA LYS A 54 -22.25 -2.34 -1.22
C LYS A 54 -20.81 -2.42 -1.70
N ALA A 55 -19.90 -1.61 -1.16
CA ALA A 55 -18.51 -1.68 -1.54
C ALA A 55 -17.89 -2.98 -0.99
N GLU A 56 -17.18 -3.68 -1.85
CA GLU A 56 -16.46 -4.91 -1.51
C GLU A 56 -14.94 -4.75 -1.65
N PHE A 57 -14.52 -3.73 -2.41
CA PHE A 57 -13.13 -3.46 -2.75
C PHE A 57 -12.75 -2.02 -2.44
N VAL A 58 -11.45 -1.80 -2.32
CA VAL A 58 -10.83 -0.49 -2.20
C VAL A 58 -9.64 -0.39 -3.15
N THR A 59 -9.64 0.65 -3.97
CA THR A 59 -8.63 0.90 -4.99
C THR A 59 -7.79 2.11 -4.60
N PHE A 60 -6.47 1.92 -4.59
CA PHE A 60 -5.48 2.95 -4.30
C PHE A 60 -4.88 3.44 -5.60
N TYR A 61 -4.78 4.76 -5.76
CA TYR A 61 -4.19 5.39 -6.93
C TYR A 61 -2.95 6.18 -6.52
N SER A 62 -1.88 6.02 -7.31
CA SER A 62 -0.69 6.85 -7.25
C SER A 62 -0.98 8.24 -7.77
N THR A 63 -0.04 9.15 -7.53
CA THR A 63 -0.04 10.47 -8.17
C THR A 63 -0.20 10.38 -9.68
N GLY A 64 -1.16 11.13 -10.22
CA GLY A 64 -1.51 11.15 -11.63
C GLY A 64 -2.27 9.91 -12.11
N GLY A 65 -2.70 9.03 -11.22
CA GLY A 65 -3.60 7.89 -11.47
C GLY A 65 -3.05 6.74 -12.32
N LYS A 66 -1.78 6.81 -12.79
CA LYS A 66 -1.21 5.81 -13.69
C LYS A 66 -0.98 4.46 -13.02
N TYR A 67 -0.49 4.47 -11.78
CA TYR A 67 -0.31 3.25 -11.00
C TYR A 67 -1.47 3.13 -10.03
N LYS A 68 -2.22 2.03 -10.12
CA LYS A 68 -3.28 1.69 -9.19
C LYS A 68 -3.27 0.23 -8.83
N ASP A 69 -3.85 -0.09 -7.68
CA ASP A 69 -4.06 -1.45 -7.22
C ASP A 69 -5.34 -1.54 -6.38
N SER A 70 -6.01 -2.68 -6.41
CA SER A 70 -7.29 -2.93 -5.74
C SER A 70 -7.17 -4.13 -4.80
N LEU A 71 -7.59 -3.92 -3.55
CA LEU A 71 -7.72 -4.93 -2.52
C LEU A 71 -9.20 -5.14 -2.20
N SER A 72 -9.58 -6.34 -1.75
CA SER A 72 -10.88 -6.43 -1.06
C SER A 72 -10.80 -5.69 0.28
N ILE A 73 -11.94 -5.19 0.76
CA ILE A 73 -12.00 -4.43 2.02
C ILE A 73 -11.46 -5.25 3.20
N GLN A 74 -11.69 -6.57 3.20
CA GLN A 74 -11.16 -7.45 4.23
C GLN A 74 -9.63 -7.41 4.29
N GLU A 75 -8.97 -7.40 3.14
CA GLU A 75 -7.51 -7.39 3.03
C GLU A 75 -6.93 -6.02 3.42
N ALA A 76 -7.62 -4.95 3.03
CA ALA A 76 -7.26 -3.60 3.43
C ALA A 76 -7.41 -3.37 4.94
N LEU A 77 -8.36 -4.08 5.59
CA LEU A 77 -8.59 -4.00 7.04
C LEU A 77 -7.71 -4.96 7.86
N GLU A 78 -6.79 -5.69 7.23
CA GLU A 78 -5.87 -6.56 7.94
C GLU A 78 -4.99 -5.78 8.93
N PRO A 79 -4.64 -6.37 10.09
CA PRO A 79 -3.90 -5.71 11.16
C PRO A 79 -2.58 -5.07 10.76
N ASP A 80 -1.93 -5.56 9.70
CA ASP A 80 -0.60 -5.13 9.24
C ASP A 80 -0.61 -4.37 7.90
N THR A 81 -1.80 -4.08 7.36
CA THR A 81 -1.96 -3.22 6.17
C THR A 81 -1.99 -1.74 6.58
N MET A 82 -1.11 -0.93 5.99
CA MET A 82 -0.93 0.48 6.37
C MET A 82 -0.59 1.39 5.21
N LEU A 83 -0.84 2.69 5.41
CA LEU A 83 -0.17 3.75 4.67
C LEU A 83 1.09 4.15 5.43
N ALA A 84 2.24 3.77 4.90
CA ALA A 84 3.54 4.07 5.46
C ALA A 84 4.10 5.38 4.91
N TYR A 85 4.74 6.15 5.79
CA TYR A 85 5.46 7.39 5.46
C TYR A 85 6.91 7.38 5.96
N LYS A 86 7.32 6.32 6.66
CA LYS A 86 8.68 6.08 7.11
C LYS A 86 9.10 4.62 6.89
N LEU A 87 10.38 4.45 6.59
CA LEU A 87 11.07 3.17 6.45
C LEU A 87 12.42 3.25 7.15
N ASN A 88 12.70 2.32 8.05
CA ASN A 88 13.94 2.24 8.83
C ASN A 88 14.26 3.57 9.54
N ALA A 89 13.28 4.07 10.29
CA ALA A 89 13.29 5.33 11.04
C ALA A 89 13.45 6.62 10.23
N LYS A 90 13.63 6.54 8.90
CA LYS A 90 13.74 7.68 8.00
C LYS A 90 12.45 7.87 7.22
N ASN A 91 12.17 9.10 6.77
CA ASN A 91 11.11 9.32 5.80
C ASN A 91 11.37 8.43 4.57
N LEU A 92 10.29 8.03 3.88
CA LEU A 92 10.46 7.34 2.60
C LEU A 92 11.35 8.17 1.68
N ALA A 93 12.24 7.50 0.96
CA ALA A 93 12.89 8.11 -0.19
C ALA A 93 11.88 8.22 -1.36
N PRO A 94 12.05 9.15 -2.31
CA PRO A 94 11.15 9.29 -3.45
C PRO A 94 10.91 7.97 -4.21
N GLU A 95 11.95 7.19 -4.44
CA GLU A 95 11.91 5.87 -5.08
C GLU A 95 11.13 4.82 -4.27
N ASN A 96 11.01 5.03 -2.96
CA ASN A 96 10.23 4.19 -2.05
C ASN A 96 8.80 4.70 -1.86
N GLY A 97 8.39 5.76 -2.57
CA GLY A 97 7.01 6.24 -2.58
C GLY A 97 6.74 7.41 -1.62
N PHE A 98 7.74 8.22 -1.28
CA PHE A 98 7.50 9.47 -0.53
C PHE A 98 6.43 10.34 -1.19
N PRO A 99 5.44 10.90 -0.47
CA PRO A 99 5.34 10.91 0.99
C PRO A 99 4.61 9.70 1.60
N LEU A 100 3.86 8.95 0.79
CA LEU A 100 2.96 7.90 1.28
C LEU A 100 2.92 6.67 0.35
N ARG A 101 3.09 5.49 0.94
CA ARG A 101 3.09 4.20 0.26
C ARG A 101 2.14 3.22 0.94
N LEU A 102 1.39 2.46 0.16
CA LEU A 102 0.64 1.30 0.64
C LEU A 102 1.58 0.13 0.94
N VAL A 103 1.48 -0.42 2.14
CA VAL A 103 2.24 -1.59 2.60
C VAL A 103 1.28 -2.70 2.98
N ILE A 104 1.43 -3.85 2.32
CA ILE A 104 0.63 -5.07 2.54
C ILE A 104 1.62 -6.24 2.71
N PRO A 105 2.08 -6.55 3.94
CA PRO A 105 3.21 -7.45 4.15
C PRO A 105 3.07 -8.87 3.59
N ARG A 106 1.84 -9.36 3.45
CA ARG A 106 1.56 -10.70 2.91
C ARG A 106 1.50 -10.79 1.38
N MET A 107 1.56 -9.64 0.69
CA MET A 107 1.48 -9.56 -0.77
C MET A 107 2.81 -9.13 -1.37
N TYR A 108 3.00 -9.43 -2.65
CA TYR A 108 4.16 -8.96 -3.40
C TYR A 108 4.18 -7.44 -3.53
N GLY A 109 5.39 -6.89 -3.64
CA GLY A 109 5.63 -5.45 -3.64
C GLY A 109 4.92 -4.64 -4.72
N TYR A 110 4.50 -5.29 -5.82
CA TYR A 110 3.75 -4.66 -6.91
C TYR A 110 2.30 -4.32 -6.53
N LYS A 111 1.76 -4.93 -5.46
CA LYS A 111 0.46 -4.57 -4.89
C LYS A 111 0.54 -3.29 -4.05
N GLY A 112 1.73 -2.96 -3.54
CA GLY A 112 1.98 -1.80 -2.69
C GLY A 112 2.19 -0.50 -3.48
N VAL A 113 1.08 0.18 -3.78
CA VAL A 113 1.06 1.46 -4.52
C VAL A 113 1.98 2.51 -3.87
N LYS A 114 2.82 3.13 -4.69
CA LYS A 114 3.68 4.27 -4.31
C LYS A 114 2.97 5.58 -4.60
N TRP A 115 3.29 6.63 -3.84
CA TRP A 115 2.77 7.99 -4.05
C TRP A 115 1.24 8.04 -3.96
N VAL A 116 0.67 7.38 -2.95
CA VAL A 116 -0.79 7.26 -2.82
C VAL A 116 -1.42 8.65 -2.67
N GLU A 117 -2.35 8.99 -3.57
CA GLU A 117 -3.07 10.28 -3.57
C GLU A 117 -4.59 10.11 -3.47
N ARG A 118 -5.15 8.94 -3.80
CA ARG A 118 -6.60 8.74 -3.83
C ARG A 118 -6.96 7.30 -3.48
N ILE A 119 -8.05 7.15 -2.73
CA ILE A 119 -8.57 5.86 -2.28
C ILE A 119 -10.05 5.81 -2.60
N VAL A 120 -10.50 4.80 -3.36
CA VAL A 120 -11.90 4.69 -3.78
C VAL A 120 -12.48 3.35 -3.40
N PHE A 121 -13.66 3.36 -2.78
CA PHE A 121 -14.42 2.15 -2.46
C PHE A 121 -15.33 1.77 -3.63
N THR A 122 -15.23 0.51 -4.08
CA THR A 122 -15.93 0.02 -5.27
C THR A 122 -16.66 -1.29 -4.99
N GLU A 123 -17.78 -1.52 -5.68
CA GLU A 123 -18.53 -2.79 -5.62
C GLU A 123 -17.81 -3.91 -6.36
N LYS A 124 -17.01 -3.56 -7.38
CA LYS A 124 -16.25 -4.51 -8.20
C LYS A 124 -14.75 -4.24 -8.08
N GLN A 125 -13.95 -5.31 -8.12
CA GLN A 125 -12.51 -5.19 -8.11
C GLN A 125 -12.01 -4.50 -9.37
N GLU A 126 -11.14 -3.49 -9.20
CA GLU A 126 -10.44 -2.90 -10.33
C GLU A 126 -9.18 -3.71 -10.66
N ILE A 127 -8.91 -3.91 -11.95
CA ILE A 127 -7.65 -4.50 -12.38
C ILE A 127 -6.55 -3.45 -12.29
N GLY A 128 -5.55 -3.71 -11.45
CA GLY A 128 -4.42 -2.83 -11.20
C GLY A 128 -3.41 -2.77 -12.35
N TYR A 129 -2.39 -1.93 -12.18
CA TYR A 129 -1.42 -1.63 -13.24
C TYR A 129 -0.60 -2.85 -13.67
N TRP A 130 -0.16 -3.67 -12.71
CA TRP A 130 0.67 -4.84 -12.99
C TRP A 130 -0.18 -6.03 -13.42
N GLU A 131 -1.41 -6.13 -12.92
CA GLU A 131 -2.39 -7.14 -13.31
C GLU A 131 -2.77 -7.02 -14.79
N GLN A 132 -2.93 -5.80 -15.29
CA GLN A 132 -3.10 -5.54 -16.74
C GLN A 132 -1.91 -6.04 -17.58
N ARG A 133 -0.75 -6.27 -16.96
CA ARG A 133 0.49 -6.75 -17.59
C ARG A 133 0.76 -8.23 -17.29
N GLY A 134 -0.26 -8.97 -16.85
CA GLY A 134 -0.19 -10.42 -16.64
C GLY A 134 0.24 -10.85 -15.24
N TYR A 135 0.36 -9.93 -14.29
CA TYR A 135 0.64 -10.28 -12.89
C TYR A 135 -0.65 -10.77 -12.21
N SER A 136 -0.51 -11.56 -11.15
CA SER A 136 -1.65 -12.12 -10.42
C SER A 136 -2.48 -11.03 -9.74
N VAL A 137 -3.81 -11.13 -9.83
CA VAL A 137 -4.74 -10.22 -9.14
C VAL A 137 -4.68 -10.38 -7.63
N ASP A 138 -4.57 -11.62 -7.15
CA ASP A 138 -4.49 -11.95 -5.72
C ASP A 138 -3.19 -11.43 -5.10
N GLY A 139 -2.07 -11.58 -5.81
CA GLY A 139 -0.76 -11.06 -5.40
C GLY A 139 -0.24 -11.52 -4.05
N SER A 140 -0.88 -12.50 -3.39
CA SER A 140 -0.40 -13.06 -2.13
C SER A 140 0.89 -13.84 -2.35
N ILE A 141 1.81 -13.68 -1.40
CA ILE A 141 3.00 -14.53 -1.34
C ILE A 141 2.54 -15.95 -0.96
N PRO A 142 3.02 -17.01 -1.65
CA PRO A 142 2.67 -18.38 -1.33
C PRO A 142 2.87 -18.70 0.16
N GLY A 143 1.87 -19.31 0.78
CA GLY A 143 1.89 -19.67 2.19
C GLY A 143 1.55 -18.54 3.17
N LEU A 144 1.27 -17.32 2.69
CA LEU A 144 0.85 -16.17 3.51
C LEU A 144 -0.59 -15.70 3.28
N LYS A 145 -1.32 -16.31 2.34
CA LYS A 145 -2.74 -15.99 2.13
C LYS A 145 -3.53 -16.22 3.43
N GLY A 146 -4.27 -15.19 3.87
CA GLY A 146 -5.05 -15.20 5.12
C GLY A 146 -4.23 -15.20 6.41
N LYS A 147 -2.88 -15.14 6.34
CA LYS A 147 -2.01 -15.09 7.50
C LYS A 147 -1.67 -13.65 7.86
N THR A 148 -2.41 -13.11 8.82
CA THR A 148 -2.21 -11.76 9.35
C THR A 148 -1.33 -11.76 10.60
N GLY A 149 -0.62 -10.67 10.85
CA GLY A 149 0.12 -10.47 12.10
C GLY A 149 1.37 -11.32 12.29
N LEU A 150 1.56 -12.39 11.52
CA LEU A 150 2.77 -13.21 11.54
C LEU A 150 3.97 -12.46 10.95
N THR A 151 5.17 -12.78 11.43
CA THR A 151 6.40 -12.47 10.69
C THR A 151 6.34 -13.24 9.37
N ASN A 152 6.29 -12.52 8.24
CA ASN A 152 6.35 -13.18 6.94
C ASN A 152 7.72 -13.88 6.79
N PRO A 153 7.79 -15.07 6.16
CA PRO A 153 9.01 -15.86 6.05
C PRO A 153 10.14 -15.06 5.38
N ARG A 154 11.39 -15.40 5.70
CA ARG A 154 12.57 -14.74 5.13
C ARG A 154 12.56 -14.81 3.62
N VAL A 155 13.02 -13.73 3.01
CA VAL A 155 13.20 -13.65 1.57
C VAL A 155 14.29 -14.62 1.13
N GLY A 156 14.04 -15.38 0.07
CA GLY A 156 15.08 -16.18 -0.60
C GLY A 156 16.26 -15.32 -1.05
N LYS A 157 17.49 -15.78 -0.83
CA LYS A 157 18.74 -15.06 -1.19
C LYS A 157 18.88 -14.93 -2.71
N LYS A 158 18.39 -13.85 -3.32
CA LYS A 158 18.94 -13.31 -4.57
C LYS A 158 19.12 -11.80 -4.42
N THR A 159 20.39 -11.41 -4.39
CA THR A 159 20.90 -10.06 -4.20
C THR A 159 20.40 -9.10 -5.29
N PHE A 160 20.25 -7.82 -4.91
CA PHE A 160 19.88 -6.68 -5.74
C PHE A 160 20.37 -6.76 -7.21
N GLN A 161 19.44 -6.74 -8.17
CA GLN A 161 19.66 -6.08 -9.45
C GLN A 161 18.77 -4.83 -9.47
N LYS A 162 19.36 -3.70 -9.90
CA LYS A 162 18.72 -2.37 -9.99
C LYS A 162 17.28 -2.49 -10.51
N ALA A 163 16.31 -2.10 -9.70
CA ALA A 163 14.97 -1.79 -10.19
C ALA A 163 15.10 -0.67 -11.23
N VAL A 164 14.65 -0.93 -12.45
CA VAL A 164 14.62 0.04 -13.55
C VAL A 164 13.74 1.22 -13.13
N GLY A 165 14.28 2.43 -13.29
CA GLY A 165 13.74 3.67 -12.74
C GLY A 165 12.33 4.01 -13.21
N VAL A 166 11.53 4.53 -12.28
CA VAL A 166 10.31 5.28 -12.60
C VAL A 166 10.72 6.72 -12.83
N PRO A 167 10.24 7.41 -13.89
CA PRO A 167 10.69 8.75 -14.22
C PRO A 167 10.39 9.76 -13.10
N GLU A 168 11.43 10.51 -12.78
CA GLU A 168 11.52 11.57 -11.79
C GLU A 168 10.83 12.83 -12.32
N ASN A 169 9.67 13.17 -11.76
CA ASN A 169 9.16 14.54 -11.62
C ASN A 169 7.72 14.50 -11.09
N GLN A 170 7.53 14.81 -9.80
CA GLN A 170 6.27 15.36 -9.29
C GLN A 170 6.48 15.93 -7.87
N LYS A 171 6.23 17.24 -7.74
CA LYS A 171 6.14 17.97 -6.47
C LYS A 171 4.99 17.36 -5.65
N GLY A 172 5.20 17.23 -4.34
CA GLY A 172 4.42 16.34 -3.45
C GLY A 172 2.89 16.50 -3.54
N PRO A 173 2.11 15.41 -3.44
CA PRO A 173 0.67 15.44 -3.64
C PRO A 173 -0.11 15.67 -2.33
N PHE A 174 -1.28 16.27 -2.47
CA PHE A 174 -2.38 16.18 -1.51
C PHE A 174 -3.05 14.80 -1.70
N ILE A 175 -3.58 14.17 -0.64
CA ILE A 175 -4.56 13.09 -0.87
C ILE A 175 -5.88 13.76 -1.25
N THR A 176 -6.18 13.72 -2.54
CA THR A 176 -7.46 14.17 -3.08
C THR A 176 -8.41 12.99 -3.06
N ASP A 177 -9.28 12.98 -2.06
CA ASP A 177 -10.50 12.17 -1.97
C ASP A 177 -10.31 10.71 -1.52
N ILE A 178 -10.86 10.42 -0.34
CA ILE A 178 -11.29 9.09 0.07
C ILE A 178 -12.81 9.05 -0.12
N SER A 179 -13.29 8.36 -1.17
CA SER A 179 -14.70 8.33 -1.60
C SER A 179 -15.26 6.91 -1.64
#